data_AF-K1U669-F1
#
_entry.id   AF-K1U669-F1
#
_cell.length_a   1.000
_cell.length_b   1.000
_cell.length_c   1.000
_cell.angle_alpha   90.00
_cell.angle_beta   90.00
_cell.angle_gamma   90.00
#
_symmetry.space_group_name_H-M   'P 1'
#
loop_
_entity.id
_entity.type
_entity.pdbx_description
1 polymer ?
#
loop_
_entity_poly.entity_id
_entity_poly.type
_entity_poly.pdbx_seq_one_letter_code
_entity_poly.pdbx_strand_id
1 'polypeptide(L)'
;MKKAKVDLPYMAQLTGKTEEKITEELVGVIFKNPLTDQWESGDEYLSGNVRDKLNTARTFAENHPEFTPNVRALEAVQPRDLEASEIEVRIGATWIEPSDYQEFMVELLHTPRYLAQKEIQVKFSEINGEWRITGKNADSPRNAFAYATYGTERANAYRILEDTLNLKDVRIYDKVVNEQWG
;
A
#
# COMPACT_ATOMS: atom_id res chain seq x y z
N MET A 1 -3.81 -23.02 10.30
CA MET A 1 -5.18 -22.58 9.93
C MET A 1 -5.92 -23.79 9.36
N LYS A 2 -7.07 -24.16 9.93
CA LYS A 2 -7.85 -25.33 9.53
C LYS A 2 -8.57 -25.00 8.21
N LYS A 3 -8.29 -25.73 7.13
CA LYS A 3 -9.10 -25.70 5.90
C LYS A 3 -10.43 -26.38 6.20
N ALA A 4 -11.45 -25.63 6.59
CA ALA A 4 -12.78 -26.15 6.83
C ALA A 4 -13.55 -26.22 5.50
N LYS A 5 -13.21 -27.22 4.67
CA LYS A 5 -14.09 -27.62 3.57
C LYS A 5 -15.39 -28.16 4.17
N VAL A 6 -16.53 -27.77 3.61
CA VAL A 6 -17.83 -28.28 4.05
C VAL A 6 -18.00 -29.68 3.47
N ASP A 7 -18.01 -30.69 4.33
CA ASP A 7 -18.19 -32.10 3.95
C ASP A 7 -19.66 -32.49 4.16
N LEU A 8 -20.46 -32.33 3.10
CA LEU A 8 -21.90 -32.64 3.14
C LEU A 8 -22.20 -34.13 3.41
N PRO A 9 -21.49 -35.10 2.82
CA PRO A 9 -21.68 -36.52 3.15
C PRO A 9 -21.49 -36.81 4.65
N TYR A 10 -20.44 -36.24 5.26
CA TYR A 10 -20.20 -36.39 6.68
C TYR A 10 -21.30 -35.73 7.54
N MET A 11 -21.76 -34.54 7.15
CA MET A 11 -22.87 -33.86 7.83
C MET A 11 -24.19 -34.62 7.70
N ALA A 12 -24.45 -35.25 6.56
CA ALA A 12 -25.62 -36.11 6.34
C ALA A 12 -25.61 -37.33 7.26
N GLN A 13 -24.43 -37.97 7.42
CA GLN A 13 -24.28 -39.08 8.35
C GLN A 13 -24.53 -38.68 9.81
N LEU A 14 -24.06 -37.50 10.22
CA LEU A 14 -24.22 -37.01 11.60
C LEU A 14 -25.64 -36.53 11.91
N THR A 15 -26.29 -35.87 10.96
CA THR A 15 -27.60 -35.25 11.18
C THR A 15 -28.77 -36.15 10.78
N GLY A 16 -28.50 -37.23 10.03
CA GLY A 16 -29.51 -38.10 9.44
C GLY A 16 -30.36 -37.42 8.35
N LYS A 17 -29.94 -36.24 7.88
CA LYS A 17 -30.62 -35.46 6.83
C LYS A 17 -29.98 -35.75 5.47
N THR A 18 -30.74 -35.57 4.40
CA THR A 18 -30.18 -35.61 3.05
C THR A 18 -29.34 -34.37 2.77
N GLU A 19 -28.43 -34.45 1.80
CA GLU A 19 -27.59 -33.31 1.42
C GLU A 19 -28.42 -32.12 0.94
N GLU A 20 -29.54 -32.34 0.24
CA GLU A 20 -30.43 -31.25 -0.18
C GLU A 20 -31.01 -30.50 1.03
N LYS A 21 -31.43 -31.24 2.05
CA LYS A 21 -31.99 -30.63 3.26
C LYS A 21 -30.93 -29.85 4.05
N ILE A 22 -29.68 -30.31 4.02
CA ILE A 22 -28.56 -29.62 4.68
C ILE A 22 -28.22 -28.34 3.93
N THR A 23 -28.15 -28.37 2.60
CA THR A 23 -27.86 -27.17 1.82
C THR A 23 -28.98 -26.13 1.91
N GLU A 24 -30.24 -26.56 1.97
CA GLU A 24 -31.40 -25.69 2.24
C GLU A 24 -31.32 -25.03 3.62
N GLU A 25 -30.94 -25.77 4.67
CA GLU A 25 -30.81 -25.22 6.03
C GLU A 25 -29.60 -24.29 6.19
N LEU A 26 -28.56 -24.47 5.37
CA LEU A 26 -27.31 -23.71 5.44
C LEU A 26 -27.18 -22.63 4.36
N VAL A 27 -28.27 -22.28 3.67
CA VAL A 27 -28.28 -21.17 2.69
C VAL A 27 -27.78 -19.89 3.35
N GLY A 28 -26.77 -19.27 2.73
CA GLY A 28 -26.13 -18.04 3.23
C GLY A 28 -25.07 -18.27 4.31
N VAL A 29 -24.91 -19.49 4.82
CA VAL A 29 -23.82 -19.90 5.72
C VAL A 29 -22.72 -20.64 4.94
N ILE A 30 -23.11 -21.42 3.94
CA ILE A 30 -22.21 -22.09 3.01
C ILE A 30 -22.52 -21.65 1.58
N PHE A 31 -21.50 -21.68 0.73
CA PHE A 31 -21.58 -21.26 -0.66
C PHE A 31 -20.94 -22.32 -1.55
N LYS A 32 -21.57 -22.61 -2.69
CA LYS A 32 -20.99 -23.49 -3.70
C LYS A 32 -20.03 -22.69 -4.56
N ASN A 33 -18.77 -23.10 -4.68
CA ASN A 33 -17.79 -22.41 -5.50
C ASN A 33 -18.00 -22.78 -6.99
N PRO A 34 -18.29 -21.82 -7.89
CA PRO A 34 -18.59 -22.09 -9.30
C PRO A 34 -17.40 -22.68 -10.09
N LEU A 35 -16.16 -22.49 -9.63
CA LEU A 35 -14.97 -22.99 -10.34
C LEU A 35 -14.61 -24.42 -9.95
N THR A 36 -14.83 -24.79 -8.68
CA THR A 36 -14.42 -26.09 -8.14
C THR A 36 -15.59 -27.03 -7.92
N ASP A 37 -16.81 -26.50 -8.00
CA ASP A 37 -18.07 -27.16 -7.66
C ASP A 37 -18.13 -27.70 -6.22
N GLN A 38 -17.29 -27.17 -5.32
CA GLN A 38 -17.20 -27.58 -3.92
C GLN A 38 -17.95 -26.61 -2.99
N TRP A 39 -18.47 -27.14 -1.89
CA TRP A 39 -19.07 -26.33 -0.83
C TRP A 39 -17.99 -25.76 0.11
N GLU A 40 -18.04 -24.45 0.28
CA GLU A 40 -17.14 -23.69 1.14
C GLU A 40 -17.96 -22.99 2.23
N SER A 41 -17.36 -22.81 3.41
CA SER A 41 -17.95 -21.99 4.46
C SER A 41 -17.95 -20.51 4.05
N GLY A 42 -18.88 -19.72 4.58
CA GLY A 42 -18.93 -18.27 4.35
C GLY A 42 -17.60 -17.58 4.63
N ASP A 43 -16.91 -17.94 5.72
CA ASP A 43 -15.62 -17.36 6.09
C ASP A 43 -14.53 -17.59 5.02
N GLU A 44 -14.54 -18.74 4.35
CA GLU A 44 -13.57 -19.06 3.29
C GLU A 44 -14.02 -18.47 1.93
N TYR A 45 -15.29 -18.65 1.58
CA TYR A 45 -15.81 -18.21 0.30
C TYR A 45 -15.81 -16.68 0.17
N LEU A 46 -16.18 -15.97 1.24
CA LEU A 46 -16.27 -14.51 1.31
C LEU A 46 -14.98 -13.83 1.77
N SER A 47 -13.84 -14.54 1.75
CA SER A 47 -12.52 -13.97 2.04
C SER A 47 -11.53 -14.14 0.90
N GLY A 48 -10.36 -13.50 1.01
CA GLY A 48 -9.35 -13.47 -0.03
C GLY A 48 -9.69 -12.50 -1.16
N ASN A 49 -9.43 -12.90 -2.41
CA ASN A 49 -9.68 -12.06 -3.58
C ASN A 49 -11.17 -12.04 -3.97
N VAL A 50 -11.96 -11.34 -3.15
CA VAL A 50 -13.42 -11.27 -3.28
C VAL A 50 -13.90 -10.46 -4.50
N ARG A 51 -13.04 -9.62 -5.08
CA ARG A 51 -13.33 -8.91 -6.35
C ARG A 51 -13.38 -9.90 -7.52
N ASP A 52 -12.36 -10.74 -7.65
CA ASP A 52 -12.31 -11.76 -8.70
C ASP A 52 -13.36 -12.86 -8.50
N LYS A 53 -13.60 -13.24 -7.24
CA LYS A 53 -14.70 -14.16 -6.91
C LYS A 53 -16.05 -13.58 -7.31
N LEU A 54 -16.31 -12.29 -7.09
CA LEU A 54 -17.55 -11.63 -7.49
C LEU A 54 -17.74 -11.63 -9.01
N ASN A 55 -16.69 -11.26 -9.76
CA ASN A 55 -16.72 -11.29 -11.22
C ASN A 55 -17.05 -12.70 -11.74
N THR A 56 -16.37 -13.71 -11.19
CA THR A 56 -16.63 -15.12 -11.51
C THR A 56 -18.07 -15.51 -11.20
N ALA A 57 -18.56 -15.20 -9.99
CA ALA A 57 -19.92 -15.55 -9.58
C ALA A 57 -20.99 -14.91 -10.49
N ARG A 58 -20.78 -13.66 -10.94
CA ARG A 58 -21.68 -12.96 -11.87
C ARG A 58 -21.75 -13.68 -13.21
N THR A 59 -20.61 -14.01 -13.81
CA THR A 59 -20.56 -14.73 -15.09
C THR A 59 -21.26 -16.07 -15.03
N PHE A 60 -21.09 -16.83 -13.94
CA PHE A 60 -21.81 -18.09 -13.76
C PHE A 60 -23.31 -17.86 -13.57
N ALA A 61 -23.70 -16.87 -12.75
CA ALA A 61 -25.09 -16.57 -12.45
C ALA A 61 -25.95 -16.21 -13.68
N GLU A 62 -25.33 -15.79 -14.80
CA GLU A 62 -26.03 -15.54 -16.06
C GLU A 62 -26.74 -16.79 -16.62
N ASN A 63 -26.10 -17.96 -16.50
CA ASN A 63 -26.63 -19.23 -16.99
C ASN A 63 -27.06 -20.19 -15.87
N HIS A 64 -26.65 -19.89 -14.62
CA HIS A 64 -26.83 -20.72 -13.44
C HIS A 64 -27.41 -19.90 -12.28
N PRO A 65 -28.75 -19.70 -12.25
CA PRO A 65 -29.41 -18.87 -11.24
C PRO A 65 -29.13 -19.30 -9.79
N GLU A 66 -28.73 -20.55 -9.56
CA GLU A 66 -28.30 -21.08 -8.26
C GLU A 66 -27.12 -20.30 -7.63
N PHE A 67 -26.32 -19.58 -8.41
CA PHE A 67 -25.23 -18.72 -7.91
C PHE A 67 -25.66 -17.28 -7.61
N THR A 68 -26.94 -16.93 -7.78
CA THR A 68 -27.46 -15.60 -7.40
C THR A 68 -27.18 -15.25 -5.93
N PRO A 69 -27.33 -16.17 -4.94
CA PRO A 69 -26.97 -15.90 -3.56
C PRO A 69 -25.48 -15.58 -3.37
N ASN A 70 -24.60 -16.24 -4.14
CA ASN A 70 -23.16 -15.98 -4.10
C ASN A 70 -22.83 -14.55 -4.54
N VAL A 71 -23.45 -14.09 -5.63
CA VAL A 71 -23.28 -12.72 -6.13
C VAL A 71 -23.67 -11.72 -5.05
N ARG A 72 -24.86 -11.87 -4.47
CA ARG A 72 -25.35 -10.97 -3.40
C ARG A 72 -24.43 -10.95 -2.18
N ALA A 73 -23.95 -12.12 -1.75
CA ALA A 73 -23.05 -12.22 -0.62
C ALA A 73 -21.69 -11.57 -0.91
N LEU A 74 -21.13 -11.79 -2.10
CA LEU A 74 -19.87 -11.19 -2.53
C LEU A 74 -19.98 -9.67 -2.73
N GLU A 75 -21.11 -9.17 -3.24
CA GLU A 75 -21.39 -7.73 -3.33
C GLU A 75 -21.39 -7.06 -1.96
N ALA A 76 -21.97 -7.72 -0.95
CA ALA A 76 -22.06 -7.19 0.42
C ALA A 76 -20.70 -7.11 1.14
N VAL A 77 -19.70 -7.88 0.70
CA VAL A 77 -18.36 -7.94 1.31
C VAL A 77 -17.26 -7.31 0.46
N GLN A 78 -17.62 -6.53 -0.57
CA GLN A 78 -16.60 -5.88 -1.40
C GLN A 78 -15.76 -4.92 -0.54
N PRO A 79 -14.41 -5.02 -0.61
CA PRO A 79 -13.53 -4.05 0.02
C PRO A 79 -13.85 -2.68 -0.58
N ARG A 80 -13.93 -1.67 0.28
CA ARG A 80 -14.06 -0.30 -0.19
C ARG A 80 -12.90 0.02 -1.13
N ASP A 81 -13.19 0.71 -2.22
CA ASP A 81 -12.15 1.28 -3.06
C ASP A 81 -11.41 2.35 -2.24
N LEU A 82 -10.10 2.18 -2.12
CA LEU A 82 -9.25 3.20 -1.53
C LEU A 82 -9.09 4.30 -2.55
N GLU A 83 -9.41 5.54 -2.18
CA GLU A 83 -9.04 6.68 -3.00
C GLU A 83 -7.51 6.85 -2.96
N ALA A 84 -6.90 7.37 -4.02
CA ALA A 84 -5.44 7.58 -4.08
C ALA A 84 -4.92 8.47 -2.93
N SER A 85 -5.78 9.33 -2.39
CA SER A 85 -5.56 10.16 -1.22
C SER A 85 -5.43 9.37 0.09
N GLU A 86 -5.90 8.12 0.14
CA GLU A 86 -5.89 7.26 1.33
C GLU A 86 -4.71 6.28 1.35
N ILE A 87 -3.98 6.18 0.23
CA ILE A 87 -2.64 5.60 0.20
C ILE A 87 -1.68 6.73 0.54
N GLU A 88 -1.63 7.11 1.82
CA GLU A 88 -0.66 8.09 2.30
C GLU A 88 0.74 7.44 2.24
N VAL A 89 1.39 7.58 1.09
CA VAL A 89 2.79 7.19 0.92
C VAL A 89 3.61 8.13 1.79
N ARG A 90 4.02 7.64 2.96
CA ARG A 90 4.97 8.37 3.80
C ARG A 90 6.30 8.47 3.07
N ILE A 91 6.78 9.69 2.86
CA ILE A 91 8.14 9.96 2.38
C ILE A 91 9.12 9.18 3.26
N GLY A 92 10.00 8.40 2.62
CA GLY A 92 10.95 7.51 3.30
C GLY A 92 10.59 6.02 3.26
N ALA A 93 9.44 5.66 2.66
CA ALA A 93 9.08 4.25 2.44
C ALA A 93 10.17 3.52 1.63
N THR A 94 10.70 2.43 2.19
CA THR A 94 11.86 1.69 1.65
C THR A 94 11.55 0.83 0.44
N TRP A 95 10.27 0.66 0.09
CA TRP A 95 9.84 -0.06 -1.11
C TRP A 95 9.80 0.82 -2.37
N ILE A 96 9.98 2.13 -2.22
CA ILE A 96 10.05 3.09 -3.33
C ILE A 96 11.48 3.16 -3.83
N GLU A 97 11.66 3.18 -5.15
CA GLU A 97 13.00 3.19 -5.73
C GLU A 97 13.67 4.56 -5.54
N PRO A 98 15.00 4.63 -5.33
CA PRO A 98 15.70 5.91 -5.23
C PRO A 98 15.53 6.81 -6.45
N SER A 99 15.27 6.25 -7.63
CA SER A 99 14.95 6.99 -8.86
C SER A 99 13.66 7.78 -8.75
N ASP A 100 12.62 7.24 -8.11
CA ASP A 100 11.34 7.95 -7.95
C ASP A 100 11.52 9.17 -7.05
N TYR A 101 12.27 9.02 -5.95
CA TYR A 101 12.62 10.16 -5.10
C TYR A 101 13.57 11.16 -5.78
N GLN A 102 14.47 10.68 -6.63
CA GLN A 102 15.34 11.53 -7.44
C GLN A 102 14.51 12.40 -8.39
N GLU A 103 13.57 11.80 -9.12
CA GLU A 103 12.70 12.51 -10.05
C GLU A 103 11.83 13.53 -9.31
N PHE A 104 11.18 13.10 -8.23
CA PHE A 104 10.41 13.99 -7.36
C PHE A 104 11.25 15.18 -6.85
N MET A 105 12.48 14.94 -6.38
CA MET A 105 13.38 16.01 -5.91
C MET A 105 13.74 16.98 -7.05
N VAL A 106 14.01 16.48 -8.25
CA VAL A 106 14.36 17.31 -9.41
C VAL A 106 13.17 18.18 -9.82
N GLU A 107 11.98 17.60 -9.87
CA GLU A 107 10.74 18.30 -10.20
C GLU A 107 10.37 19.34 -9.15
N LEU A 108 10.42 18.98 -7.86
CA LEU A 108 10.03 19.87 -6.77
C LEU A 108 10.99 21.05 -6.61
N LEU A 109 12.30 20.80 -6.66
CA LEU A 109 13.32 21.79 -6.37
C LEU A 109 13.87 22.47 -7.62
N HIS A 110 13.42 22.08 -8.81
CA HIS A 110 13.93 22.56 -10.10
C HIS A 110 15.45 22.37 -10.20
N THR A 111 15.94 21.24 -9.70
CA THR A 111 17.38 20.93 -9.63
C THR A 111 17.95 20.88 -11.06
N PRO A 112 19.05 21.61 -11.37
CA PRO A 112 19.66 21.53 -12.69
C PRO A 112 20.04 20.09 -13.07
N ARG A 113 19.59 19.60 -14.24
CA ARG A 113 19.76 18.19 -14.64
C ARG A 113 21.20 17.70 -14.61
N TYR A 114 22.17 18.55 -14.95
CA TYR A 114 23.59 18.19 -14.93
C TYR A 114 24.10 17.95 -13.50
N LEU A 115 23.57 18.66 -12.50
CA LEU A 115 23.86 18.42 -11.09
C LEU A 115 23.15 17.16 -10.59
N ALA A 116 21.88 16.98 -10.93
CA ALA A 116 21.10 15.80 -10.54
C ALA A 116 21.75 14.48 -11.02
N GLN A 117 22.35 14.48 -12.20
CA GLN A 117 23.00 13.30 -12.77
C GLN A 117 24.37 12.98 -12.14
N LYS A 118 25.09 13.97 -11.61
CA LYS A 118 26.52 13.82 -11.24
C LYS A 118 26.84 14.10 -9.78
N GLU A 119 26.15 15.05 -9.16
CA GLU A 119 26.51 15.59 -7.84
C GLU A 119 25.38 15.42 -6.82
N ILE A 120 24.14 15.70 -7.20
CA ILE A 120 22.97 15.71 -6.32
C ILE A 120 22.10 14.48 -6.58
N GLN A 121 22.45 13.37 -5.92
CA GLN A 121 21.84 12.06 -6.11
C GLN A 121 21.19 11.56 -4.82
N VAL A 122 19.94 11.07 -4.93
CA VAL A 122 19.27 10.29 -3.88
C VAL A 122 19.79 8.86 -3.91
N LYS A 123 20.19 8.35 -2.75
CA LYS A 123 20.73 7.01 -2.55
C LYS A 123 20.07 6.37 -1.34
N PHE A 124 19.77 5.09 -1.44
CA PHE A 124 19.33 4.28 -0.31
C PHE A 124 20.44 3.28 0.05
N SER A 125 20.69 3.12 1.34
CA SER A 125 21.64 2.15 1.86
C SER A 125 20.87 0.99 2.50
N GLU A 126 20.80 -0.14 1.80
CA GLU A 126 20.12 -1.36 2.29
C GLU A 126 20.73 -1.90 3.59
N ILE A 127 22.00 -1.59 3.85
CA ILE A 127 22.75 -2.09 5.02
C ILE A 127 22.23 -1.48 6.33
N ASN A 128 21.88 -0.20 6.33
CA ASN A 128 21.46 0.54 7.53
C ASN A 128 20.06 1.16 7.41
N GLY A 129 19.39 0.97 6.27
CA GLY A 129 18.04 1.50 6.02
C GLY A 129 17.98 3.02 5.90
N GLU A 130 19.10 3.68 5.56
CA GLU A 130 19.17 5.14 5.51
C GLU A 130 19.13 5.69 4.09
N TRP A 131 18.41 6.80 3.95
CA TRP A 131 18.40 7.63 2.74
C TRP A 131 19.48 8.69 2.80
N ARG A 132 20.12 8.98 1.65
CA ARG A 132 21.14 10.01 1.54
C ARG A 132 21.01 10.79 0.23
N ILE A 133 21.12 12.10 0.31
CA ILE A 133 21.23 13.01 -0.83
C ILE A 133 22.67 13.53 -0.90
N THR A 134 23.39 13.24 -1.99
CA THR A 134 24.76 13.72 -2.19
C THR A 134 24.78 15.19 -2.65
N GLY A 135 25.93 15.86 -2.57
CA GLY A 135 26.11 17.17 -3.23
C GLY A 135 25.15 18.28 -2.81
N LYS A 136 24.51 18.22 -1.63
CA LYS A 136 23.41 19.13 -1.23
C LYS A 136 23.68 20.63 -1.33
N ASN A 137 24.95 21.05 -1.39
CA ASN A 137 25.35 22.45 -1.51
C ASN A 137 25.84 22.82 -2.93
N ALA A 138 25.80 21.89 -3.88
CA ALA A 138 26.29 22.09 -5.26
C ALA A 138 25.35 22.97 -6.08
N ASP A 139 24.07 22.99 -5.73
CA ASP A 139 23.10 23.87 -6.38
C ASP A 139 23.29 25.33 -5.95
N SER A 140 23.01 26.23 -6.89
CA SER A 140 23.19 27.66 -6.69
C SER A 140 22.30 28.19 -5.56
N PRO A 141 22.82 29.02 -4.64
CA PRO A 141 21.99 29.75 -3.68
C PRO A 141 20.92 30.65 -4.32
N ARG A 142 21.01 30.91 -5.64
CA ARG A 142 20.00 31.63 -6.41
C ARG A 142 18.78 30.78 -6.76
N ASN A 143 18.82 29.46 -6.56
CA ASN A 143 17.64 28.61 -6.71
C ASN A 143 16.68 28.87 -5.55
N ALA A 144 15.67 29.71 -5.79
CA ALA A 144 14.68 30.08 -4.80
C ALA A 144 13.88 28.87 -4.26
N PHE A 145 13.64 27.83 -5.07
CA PHE A 145 12.93 26.64 -4.60
C PHE A 145 13.72 25.92 -3.50
N ALA A 146 15.02 25.73 -3.72
CA ALA A 146 15.87 25.01 -2.78
C ALA A 146 16.26 25.84 -1.54
N TYR A 147 16.35 27.16 -1.65
CA TYR A 147 16.88 28.00 -0.56
C TYR A 147 15.87 28.94 0.10
N ALA A 148 14.69 29.16 -0.50
CA ALA A 148 13.67 30.08 0.05
C ALA A 148 12.27 29.45 0.17
N THR A 149 11.79 28.74 -0.86
CA THR A 149 10.43 28.18 -0.87
C THR A 149 10.31 26.93 0.00
N TYR A 150 11.21 25.95 -0.21
CA TYR A 150 11.24 24.69 0.52
C TYR A 150 12.47 24.56 1.42
N GLY A 151 13.34 25.58 1.39
CA GLY A 151 14.47 25.74 2.29
C GLY A 151 14.17 26.74 3.40
N THR A 152 15.14 26.86 4.29
CA THR A 152 15.23 27.93 5.28
C THR A 152 16.57 28.62 5.13
N GLU A 153 16.78 29.76 5.78
CA GLU A 153 18.09 30.43 5.84
C GLU A 153 19.23 29.49 6.31
N ARG A 154 18.89 28.41 7.02
CA ARG A 154 19.82 27.57 7.78
C ARG A 154 19.98 26.16 7.21
N ALA A 155 18.99 25.70 6.45
CA ALA A 155 19.01 24.41 5.77
C ALA A 155 18.30 24.53 4.43
N ASN A 156 19.00 24.17 3.35
CA ASN A 156 18.37 24.08 2.04
C ASN A 156 17.44 22.86 1.96
N ALA A 157 16.56 22.88 0.97
CA ALA A 157 15.54 21.87 0.77
C ALA A 157 16.11 20.46 0.55
N TYR A 158 17.33 20.32 0.01
CA TYR A 158 18.00 19.02 -0.12
C TYR A 158 18.34 18.39 1.23
N ARG A 159 18.71 19.20 2.24
CA ARG A 159 18.92 18.70 3.62
C ARG A 159 17.60 18.33 4.27
N ILE A 160 16.60 19.19 4.13
CA ILE A 160 15.26 18.96 4.70
C ILE A 160 14.64 17.69 4.12
N LEU A 161 14.78 17.46 2.81
CA LEU A 161 14.30 16.26 2.14
C LEU A 161 15.03 15.00 2.63
N GLU A 162 16.36 15.05 2.81
CA GLU A 162 17.11 13.92 3.40
C GLU A 162 16.63 13.59 4.81
N ASP A 163 16.42 14.60 5.66
CA ASP A 163 15.93 14.39 7.03
C ASP A 163 14.50 13.81 7.01
N THR A 164 13.65 14.30 6.10
CA THR A 164 12.27 13.81 5.92
C THR A 164 12.24 12.36 5.44
N LEU A 165 13.10 11.99 4.48
CA LEU A 165 13.26 10.61 4.01
C LEU A 165 13.68 9.65 5.13
N ASN A 166 14.40 10.15 6.13
CA ASN A 166 14.83 9.36 7.28
C ASN A 166 13.91 9.48 8.50
N LEU A 167 12.71 10.05 8.34
CA LEU A 167 11.73 10.27 9.42
C LEU A 167 12.33 10.98 10.65
N LYS A 168 13.33 11.85 10.44
CA LYS A 168 13.93 12.65 11.49
C LYS A 168 13.08 13.91 11.70
N ASP A 169 12.83 14.28 12.96
CA ASP A 169 12.35 15.62 13.27
C ASP A 169 13.37 16.63 12.71
N VAL A 170 12.95 17.51 11.79
CA VAL A 170 13.78 18.62 11.31
C VAL A 170 13.95 19.62 12.46
N ARG A 171 14.98 19.42 13.28
CA ARG A 171 15.34 20.31 14.40
C ARG A 171 16.51 21.18 14.00
N ILE A 172 16.28 22.48 13.90
CA ILE A 172 17.29 23.47 13.53
C ILE A 172 17.99 23.95 14.82
N TYR A 173 19.27 23.62 15.00
CA TYR A 173 20.06 24.00 16.19
C TYR A 173 20.94 25.22 15.94
N ASP A 174 20.86 26.26 16.79
CA ASP A 174 21.75 27.43 16.77
C ASP A 174 23.12 27.10 17.34
N LYS A 175 24.17 27.36 16.56
CA LYS A 175 25.52 27.48 17.11
C LYS A 175 25.75 28.94 17.43
N VAL A 176 25.53 29.32 18.69
CA VAL A 176 26.01 30.59 19.21
C VAL A 176 27.52 30.42 19.43
N VAL A 177 28.34 31.05 18.59
CA VAL A 177 29.77 31.21 18.89
C VAL A 177 29.85 32.28 19.96
N ASN A 178 30.17 31.88 21.19
CA ASN A 178 30.44 32.82 22.25
C ASN A 178 31.83 33.43 21.96
N GLU A 179 31.87 34.64 21.42
CA GLU A 179 33.07 35.48 21.42
C GLU A 179 33.29 36.00 22.84
N GLN A 180 33.79 35.10 23.69
CA GLN A 180 34.56 35.49 24.86
C GLN A 180 35.96 34.95 24.60
N TRP A 181 36.92 35.86 24.45
CA TRP A 181 38.22 35.91 25.15
C TRP A 181 39.18 36.84 24.38
N GLY A 182 39.53 37.97 24.99
CA GLY A 182 40.74 38.75 24.68
C GLY A 182 40.52 40.16 24.18
#